data_AF-A0A5R9KX16-F1
#
_entry.id   AF-A0A5R9KX16-F1
#
_cell.length_a   1.000
_cell.length_b   1.000
_cell.length_c   1.000
_cell.angle_alpha   90.00
_cell.angle_beta   90.00
_cell.angle_gamma   90.00
#
_symmetry.space_group_name_H-M   'P 1'
#
loop_
_entity.id
_entity.type
_entity.pdbx_description
1 polymer ?
#
loop_
_entity_poly.entity_id
_entity_poly.type
_entity_poly.pdbx_seq_one_letter_code
_entity_poly.pdbx_strand_id
1 'polypeptide(L)' 'MIKTVMVPDNQNVSLKLPESYIGKQVEIIAFTANEVFNDPKMKDKPLTHHASQAVLSRDWSNSEEDSAWENL' A
#
# COMPACT_ATOMS: atom_id res chain seq x y z
N MET A 1 -4.32 16.33 -8.45
CA MET A 1 -4.54 14.89 -8.72
C MET A 1 -5.86 14.75 -9.46
N ILE A 2 -5.84 14.22 -10.68
CA ILE A 2 -7.06 13.93 -11.44
C ILE A 2 -7.34 12.44 -11.29
N LYS A 3 -8.53 12.08 -10.80
CA LYS A 3 -8.99 10.69 -10.71
C LYS A 3 -10.23 10.55 -11.58
N THR A 4 -10.16 9.68 -12.57
CA THR A 4 -11.28 9.37 -13.47
C THR A 4 -11.59 7.89 -13.35
N VAL A 5 -12.87 7.56 -13.16
CA VAL A 5 -13.38 6.19 -13.23
C VAL A 5 -14.30 6.14 -14.43
N MET A 6 -14.00 5.26 -15.38
CA MET A 6 -14.81 5.05 -16.56
C MET A 6 -14.84 3.57 -16.91
N VAL A 7 -15.93 3.15 -17.53
CA VAL A 7 -16.06 1.83 -18.16
C VAL A 7 -15.88 2.07 -19.65
N PRO A 8 -14.75 1.69 -20.26
CA PRO A 8 -14.53 1.89 -21.67
C PRO A 8 -15.38 0.93 -22.51
N ASP A 9 -16.18 1.47 -23.44
CA ASP A 9 -16.91 0.66 -24.43
C ASP A 9 -16.01 0.19 -25.58
N ASN A 10 -14.86 0.85 -25.76
CA ASN A 10 -13.88 0.56 -26.80
C ASN A 10 -12.48 0.40 -26.19
N GLN A 11 -11.59 -0.29 -26.91
CA GLN A 11 -10.21 -0.48 -26.45
C GLN A 11 -9.42 0.83 -26.28
N ASN A 12 -9.79 1.87 -27.01
CA ASN A 12 -9.11 3.16 -26.98
C ASN A 12 -9.78 4.11 -25.98
N VAL A 13 -8.99 4.67 -25.07
CA VAL A 13 -9.42 5.68 -24.11
C VAL A 13 -8.77 7.02 -24.42
N SER A 14 -9.58 8.07 -24.53
CA SER A 14 -9.10 9.45 -24.73
C SER A 14 -9.42 10.29 -23.50
N LEU A 15 -8.39 10.91 -22.91
CA LEU A 15 -8.53 11.78 -21.74
C LEU A 15 -8.16 13.22 -22.12
N LYS A 16 -9.06 14.17 -21.87
CA LYS A 16 -8.76 15.60 -22.01
C LYS A 16 -8.16 16.11 -20.70
N LEU A 17 -6.91 16.55 -20.75
CA LEU A 17 -6.22 17.12 -19.59
C LEU A 17 -6.54 18.63 -19.47
N PRO A 18 -6.64 19.18 -18.25
CA PRO A 18 -6.76 20.62 -18.04
C PRO A 18 -5.50 21.36 -18.48
N GLU A 19 -5.66 22.63 -18.87
CA GLU A 19 -4.56 23.47 -19.37
C GLU A 19 -3.37 23.57 -18.39
N SER A 20 -3.63 23.48 -17.09
CA SER A 20 -2.63 23.54 -16.03
C SER A 20 -1.61 22.40 -16.03
N TYR A 21 -1.86 21.33 -16.79
CA TYR A 21 -0.98 20.17 -16.95
C TYR A 21 -0.17 20.18 -18.25
N ILE A 22 -0.44 21.13 -19.16
CA ILE A 22 0.28 21.26 -20.42
C ILE A 22 1.75 21.64 -20.14
N GLY A 23 2.69 20.94 -20.79
CA GLY A 23 4.14 21.20 -20.65
C GLY A 23 4.78 20.61 -19.39
N LYS A 24 4.05 19.83 -18.60
CA LYS A 24 4.57 19.14 -17.41
C LYS A 24 4.65 17.63 -17.66
N GLN A 25 5.55 16.95 -16.93
CA GLN A 25 5.57 15.50 -16.91
C GLN A 25 4.33 15.00 -16.17
N VAL A 26 3.55 14.14 -16.82
CA VAL A 26 2.32 13.55 -16.28
C VAL A 26 2.47 12.04 -16.28
N GLU A 27 2.33 11.42 -15.12
CA GLU A 27 2.26 9.97 -14.97
C GLU A 27 0.78 9.53 -14.97
N ILE A 28 0.46 8.53 -15.78
CA ILE A 28 -0.89 7.98 -15.91
C ILE A 28 -0.86 6.53 -15.45
N ILE A 29 -1.57 6.24 -14.37
CA ILE A 29 -1.74 4.89 -13.83
C ILE A 29 -3.19 4.49 -14.04
N ALA A 30 -3.41 3.41 -14.81
CA ALA A 30 -4.73 2.83 -15.04
C ALA A 30 -4.77 1.44 -14.41
N PHE A 31 -5.84 1.17 -13.66
CA PHE A 31 -6.09 -0.13 -13.05
C PHE A 31 -7.59 -0.42 -13.12
N THR A 32 -7.96 -1.68 -13.19
CA THR A 32 -9.38 -2.04 -13.14
C THR A 32 -9.90 -1.83 -11.72
N ALA A 33 -11.11 -1.28 -11.58
CA ALA A 33 -11.69 -1.06 -10.24
C ALA A 33 -11.83 -2.36 -9.43
N ASN A 34 -11.93 -3.50 -10.11
CA ASN A 34 -12.11 -4.81 -9.50
C ASN A 34 -10.79 -5.54 -9.18
N GLU A 35 -9.65 -5.15 -9.76
CA GLU A 35 -8.34 -5.71 -9.35
C GLU A 35 -8.02 -5.38 -7.89
N VAL A 36 -8.43 -4.19 -7.41
CA VAL A 36 -8.14 -3.73 -6.05
C VAL A 36 -8.80 -4.60 -4.97
N PHE A 37 -9.90 -5.29 -5.29
CA PHE A 37 -10.63 -6.13 -4.31
C PHE A 37 -10.30 -7.63 -4.41
N ASN A 38 -9.69 -8.06 -5.50
CA ASN A 38 -9.47 -9.47 -5.80
C ASN A 38 -8.02 -9.93 -5.74
N ASP A 39 -7.06 -9.05 -5.40
CA ASP A 39 -5.71 -9.51 -5.10
C ASP A 39 -5.72 -10.27 -3.75
N PRO A 40 -5.48 -11.60 -3.73
CA PRO A 40 -5.39 -12.36 -2.49
C PRO A 40 -4.28 -11.84 -1.58
N LYS A 41 -3.28 -11.11 -2.10
CA LYS A 41 -2.21 -10.49 -1.30
C LYS A 41 -2.68 -9.30 -0.45
N MET A 42 -3.80 -8.66 -0.78
CA MET A 42 -4.37 -7.59 0.05
C MET A 42 -5.25 -8.10 1.21
N LYS A 43 -5.54 -9.42 1.26
CA LYS A 43 -6.28 -10.02 2.38
C LYS A 43 -5.41 -10.33 3.60
N ASP A 44 -4.10 -10.24 3.48
CA ASP A 44 -3.22 -10.22 4.63
C ASP A 44 -3.41 -8.90 5.36
N LYS A 45 -4.42 -8.87 6.25
CA LYS A 45 -4.54 -7.82 7.25
C LYS A 45 -3.17 -7.70 7.91
N PRO A 46 -2.60 -6.49 8.04
CA PRO A 46 -1.41 -6.34 8.85
C PRO A 46 -1.74 -6.91 10.23
N LEU A 47 -1.05 -7.97 10.61
CA LEU A 47 -1.09 -8.49 11.98
C LEU A 47 -0.44 -7.40 12.83
N THR A 48 -1.22 -6.41 13.24
CA THR A 48 -0.78 -5.44 14.24
C THR A 48 -0.72 -6.18 15.56
N HIS A 49 0.46 -6.72 15.84
CA HIS A 49 0.81 -7.18 17.18
C HIS A 49 0.84 -5.94 18.07
N HIS A 50 -0.30 -5.66 18.72
CA HIS A 50 -0.37 -4.61 19.73
C HIS A 50 0.44 -5.08 20.94
N ALA A 51 1.70 -4.64 21.02
CA ALA A 51 2.46 -4.75 22.25
C ALA A 51 1.78 -3.86 23.30
N SER A 52 1.42 -4.44 24.45
CA SER A 52 0.92 -3.65 25.56
C SER A 52 2.03 -2.74 26.09
N GLN A 53 1.68 -1.61 26.70
CA GLN A 53 2.65 -0.68 27.28
C GLN A 53 3.60 -1.36 28.28
N ALA A 54 3.13 -2.40 28.97
CA ALA A 54 3.94 -3.22 29.88
C ALA A 54 5.04 -4.01 29.14
N VAL A 55 4.77 -4.50 27.93
CA VAL A 55 5.76 -5.22 27.10
C VAL A 55 6.81 -4.24 26.55
N LEU A 56 6.40 -3.04 26.16
CA LEU A 56 7.31 -2.00 25.66
C LEU A 56 8.20 -1.39 26.75
N SER A 57 7.75 -1.45 28.00
CA SER A 57 8.49 -0.92 29.16
C SER A 57 9.43 -1.96 29.78
N ARG A 58 9.49 -3.19 29.23
CA ARG A 58 10.41 -4.23 29.68
C ARG A 58 11.82 -3.93 29.19
N ASP A 59 12.82 -4.15 30.05
CA ASP A 59 14.22 -4.09 29.64
C ASP A 59 14.52 -5.20 28.63
N TRP A 60 14.77 -4.77 27.39
CA TRP A 60 15.06 -5.65 26.26
C TRP A 60 16.55 -6.06 26.17
N SER A 61 17.39 -5.49 27.04
CA SER A 61 18.82 -5.82 27.15
C SER A 61 19.06 -6.85 28.25
N ASN A 62 18.42 -8.01 28.13
CA ASN A 62 18.60 -9.12 29.06
C ASN A 62 19.19 -10.35 28.33
N SER A 63 19.88 -11.21 29.08
CA SER A 63 20.59 -12.37 28.52
C SER A 63 19.66 -13.43 27.90
N GLU A 64 18.37 -13.43 28.26
CA GLU A 64 17.38 -14.34 27.66
C GLU A 64 17.06 -13.92 26.22
N GLU A 65 16.89 -12.62 25.98
CA GLU A 65 16.69 -12.06 24.63
C GLU A 65 17.94 -12.29 23.78
N ASP A 66 19.14 -12.03 24.32
CA ASP A 66 20.40 -12.27 23.60
C ASP A 66 20.50 -13.73 23.11
N SER A 67 20.11 -14.70 23.94
CA SER A 67 20.07 -16.13 23.57
C SER A 67 18.99 -16.45 22.52
N ALA A 68 17.89 -15.70 22.51
CA ALA A 68 16.82 -15.84 21.52
C ALA A 68 17.24 -15.34 20.13
N TRP A 69 18.09 -14.32 20.06
CA TRP A 69 18.65 -13.80 18.81
C TRP A 69 19.69 -14.71 18.16
N GLU A 70 20.37 -15.56 18.93
CA GLU A 70 21.37 -16.48 18.39
C GLU A 70 20.78 -17.60 17.50
N ASN A 71 19.46 -17.87 17.61
CA ASN A 71 18.79 -18.99 16.93
C ASN A 71 17.76 -18.57 15.86
N LEU A 72 17.80 -17.30 15.42
CA LEU A 72 16.99 -16.73 14.33
C LEU A 72 17.73 -16.76 12.99
#